data_AF-A0A537E2E3-F1
#
_entry.id   AF-A0A537E2E3-F1
#
_cell.length_a   1.000
_cell.length_b   1.000
_cell.length_c   1.000
_cell.angle_alpha   90.00
_cell.angle_beta   90.00
_cell.angle_gamma   90.00
#
_symmetry.space_group_name_H-M   'P 1'
#
loop_
_entity.id
_entity.type
_entity.pdbx_description
1 polymer ?
#
loop_
_entity_poly.entity_id
_entity_poly.type
_entity_poly.pdbx_seq_one_letter_code
_entity_poly.pdbx_strand_id
1 'polypeptide(L)'
;MRKRFGILVLSLLIVAASALVYSPLTQQPPNRHNVSWENAIAVLNTGQVMRVFQSHHLDVTLSLKNGTVMTTKEPTIDAIFHEIQRCGDPCRYIEEYTE
;
A
#
# COMPACT_ATOMS: atom_id res chain seq x y z
N MET A 1 -9.42 44.02 -41.06
CA MET A 1 -9.93 43.62 -39.72
C MET A 1 -10.31 42.13 -39.57
N ARG A 2 -10.31 41.32 -40.64
CA ARG A 2 -10.78 39.92 -40.61
C ARG A 2 -9.74 38.87 -40.17
N LYS A 3 -8.44 39.20 -40.23
CA LYS A 3 -7.32 38.27 -39.92
C LYS A 3 -6.89 38.25 -38.45
N ARG A 4 -7.27 39.25 -37.65
CA ARG A 4 -6.92 39.33 -36.21
C ARG A 4 -7.94 38.63 -35.30
N PHE A 5 -9.17 38.44 -35.77
CA PHE A 5 -10.21 37.72 -35.04
C PHE A 5 -9.99 36.19 -35.03
N GLY A 6 -9.36 35.62 -36.06
CA GLY A 6 -9.10 34.18 -36.12
C GLY A 6 -8.07 33.68 -35.11
N ILE A 7 -7.13 34.53 -34.71
CA ILE A 7 -6.05 34.17 -33.77
C ILE A 7 -6.54 34.18 -32.32
N LEU A 8 -7.48 35.07 -31.98
CA LEU A 8 -8.06 35.18 -30.64
C LEU A 8 -9.07 34.06 -30.31
N VAL A 9 -9.81 33.57 -31.31
CA VAL A 9 -10.76 32.46 -31.10
C VAL A 9 -10.02 31.11 -30.96
N LEU A 10 -8.87 30.93 -31.62
CA LEU A 10 -8.08 29.70 -31.54
C LEU A 10 -7.34 29.55 -30.20
N SER A 11 -6.95 30.66 -29.58
CA SER A 11 -6.25 30.66 -28.29
C SER A 11 -7.17 30.40 -27.10
N LEU A 12 -8.47 30.74 -27.20
CA LEU A 12 -9.47 30.41 -26.16
C LEU A 12 -9.83 28.92 -26.09
N LEU A 13 -9.72 28.18 -27.21
CA LEU A 13 -10.02 26.74 -27.23
C LEU A 13 -8.89 25.88 -26.62
N ILE A 14 -7.65 26.36 -26.63
CA ILE A 14 -6.51 25.61 -26.07
C ILE A 14 -6.51 25.67 -24.53
N VAL A 15 -7.01 26.76 -23.93
CA VAL A 15 -7.06 26.91 -22.45
C VAL A 15 -8.17 26.07 -21.82
N ALA A 16 -9.27 25.77 -22.54
CA ALA A 16 -10.34 24.91 -22.02
C ALA A 16 -9.96 23.42 -22.03
N ALA A 17 -9.09 22.98 -22.95
CA ALA A 17 -8.69 21.58 -23.06
C ALA A 17 -7.71 21.14 -21.95
N SER A 18 -6.95 22.06 -21.36
CA SER A 18 -5.98 21.76 -20.30
C SER A 18 -6.59 21.69 -18.90
N ALA A 19 -7.78 22.27 -18.69
CA ALA A 19 -8.49 22.18 -17.41
C ALA A 19 -9.16 20.83 -17.16
N LEU A 20 -9.38 20.01 -18.20
CA LEU A 20 -9.97 18.67 -18.06
C LEU A 20 -8.97 17.58 -17.65
N VAL A 21 -7.67 17.85 -17.72
CA VAL A 21 -6.62 16.85 -17.42
C VAL A 21 -6.11 16.97 -15.98
N TYR A 22 -6.36 18.08 -15.29
CA TYR A 22 -6.01 18.26 -13.88
C TYR A 22 -7.18 17.87 -12.98
N SER A 23 -7.61 16.62 -13.06
CA SER A 23 -8.12 15.99 -11.85
C SER A 23 -6.89 15.65 -11.01
N PRO A 24 -6.61 16.35 -9.88
CA PRO A 24 -5.78 15.69 -8.88
C PRO A 24 -6.55 14.41 -8.55
N LEU A 25 -5.97 13.26 -8.88
CA LEU A 25 -6.38 12.02 -8.24
C LEU A 25 -6.20 12.32 -6.77
N THR A 26 -7.29 12.67 -6.09
CA THR A 26 -7.42 12.47 -4.67
C THR A 26 -7.38 10.95 -4.53
N GLN A 27 -6.18 10.39 -4.62
CA GLN A 27 -5.89 9.07 -4.12
C GLN A 27 -6.12 9.20 -2.63
N GLN A 28 -7.38 9.02 -2.22
CA GLN A 28 -7.67 8.51 -0.89
C GLN A 28 -6.65 7.39 -0.69
N PRO A 29 -5.74 7.49 0.31
CA PRO A 29 -4.70 6.49 0.46
C PRO A 29 -5.43 5.15 0.44
N PRO A 30 -5.09 4.24 -0.50
CA PRO A 30 -5.69 2.91 -0.51
C PRO A 30 -5.57 2.41 0.93
N ASN A 31 -6.67 1.87 1.48
CA ASN A 31 -6.70 1.40 2.86
C ASN A 31 -5.36 0.74 3.17
N ARG A 32 -4.54 1.38 4.03
CA ARG A 32 -3.11 1.02 4.15
C ARG A 32 -2.94 -0.44 4.52
N HIS A 33 -3.99 -1.01 5.11
CA HIS A 33 -4.14 -2.39 5.49
C HIS A 33 -5.15 -3.08 4.58
N ASN A 34 -4.70 -4.11 3.87
CA ASN A 34 -5.58 -4.92 3.01
C ASN A 34 -6.18 -6.13 3.73
N VAL A 35 -5.75 -6.43 4.97
CA VAL A 35 -6.29 -7.50 5.80
C VAL A 35 -6.37 -7.14 7.29
N SER A 36 -7.27 -7.81 8.02
CA SER A 36 -7.31 -7.73 9.49
C SER A 36 -6.10 -8.41 10.12
N TRP A 37 -5.83 -8.08 11.39
CA TRP A 37 -4.76 -8.70 12.17
C TRP A 37 -4.93 -10.22 12.25
N GLU A 38 -6.15 -10.68 12.56
CA GLU A 38 -6.48 -12.09 12.74
C GLU A 38 -6.24 -12.88 11.45
N ASN A 39 -6.60 -12.32 10.30
CA ASN A 39 -6.34 -12.94 9.00
C ASN A 39 -4.85 -12.99 8.68
N ALA A 40 -4.08 -11.95 9.04
CA ALA A 40 -2.64 -11.95 8.87
C ALA A 40 -1.98 -13.04 9.73
N ILE A 41 -2.41 -13.22 10.98
CA ILE A 41 -1.91 -14.28 11.87
C ILE A 41 -2.34 -15.67 11.39
N ALA A 42 -3.56 -15.82 10.88
CA ALA A 42 -3.99 -17.07 10.27
C ALA A 42 -3.06 -17.46 9.09
N VAL A 43 -2.70 -16.50 8.23
CA VAL A 43 -1.76 -16.71 7.13
C VAL A 43 -0.33 -16.97 7.63
N LEU A 44 0.15 -16.25 8.65
CA LEU A 44 1.45 -16.49 9.28
C LEU A 44 1.60 -17.96 9.69
N ASN A 45 0.59 -18.50 10.37
CA ASN A 45 0.57 -19.88 10.86
C ASN A 45 0.51 -20.94 9.75
N THR A 46 0.24 -20.57 8.48
CA THR A 46 0.34 -21.51 7.34
C THR A 46 1.78 -21.80 6.93
N GLY A 47 2.76 -21.02 7.40
CA GLY A 47 4.15 -21.11 6.97
C GLY A 47 4.39 -20.64 5.53
N GLN A 48 3.44 -19.92 4.92
CA GLN A 48 3.58 -19.33 3.59
C GLN A 48 4.28 -17.98 3.58
N VAL A 49 4.45 -17.36 4.75
CA VAL A 49 5.17 -16.10 4.92
C VAL A 49 6.67 -16.36 4.80
N MET A 50 7.34 -15.51 4.00
CA MET A 50 8.79 -15.53 3.81
C MET A 50 9.46 -14.35 4.52
N ARG A 51 8.79 -13.21 4.60
CA ARG A 51 9.32 -11.99 5.20
C ARG A 51 8.25 -11.23 5.95
N VAL A 52 8.62 -10.65 7.08
CA VAL A 52 7.83 -9.71 7.86
C VAL A 52 8.60 -8.40 8.03
N PHE A 53 7.92 -7.29 7.76
CA PHE A 53 8.39 -5.95 8.06
C PHE A 53 7.43 -5.26 9.03
N GLN A 54 7.96 -4.56 10.03
CA GLN A 54 7.19 -3.78 11.00
C GLN A 54 7.71 -2.34 11.03
N SER A 55 6.80 -1.36 11.15
CA SER A 55 7.14 0.07 11.26
C SER A 55 6.77 0.65 12.62
N HIS A 56 7.35 1.80 12.98
CA HIS A 56 6.95 2.60 14.14
C HIS A 56 5.46 3.01 14.18
N HIS A 57 4.73 2.92 13.07
CA HIS A 57 3.30 3.21 13.00
C HIS A 57 2.40 1.98 13.25
N LEU A 58 2.99 0.86 13.70
CA LEU A 58 2.36 -0.44 13.87
C LEU A 58 1.91 -1.05 12.52
N ASP A 59 2.37 -0.52 11.39
CA ASP A 59 2.11 -1.13 10.09
C ASP A 59 2.97 -2.39 9.98
N VAL A 60 2.34 -3.51 9.64
CA VAL A 60 2.99 -4.80 9.45
C VAL A 60 2.76 -5.27 8.02
N THR A 61 3.84 -5.68 7.35
CA THR A 61 3.81 -6.20 5.98
C THR A 61 4.29 -7.64 5.95
N LEU A 62 3.45 -8.57 5.49
CA LEU A 62 3.78 -9.97 5.26
C LEU A 62 4.00 -10.19 3.77
N SER A 63 5.20 -10.62 3.38
CA SER A 63 5.49 -11.07 2.01
C SER A 63 5.45 -12.60 1.97
N LEU A 64 4.58 -13.15 1.13
CA LEU A 64 4.39 -14.59 0.97
C LEU A 64 5.32 -15.17 -0.10
N LYS A 65 5.57 -16.47 -0.02
CA LYS A 65 6.38 -17.24 -0.98
C LYS A 65 5.89 -17.15 -2.43
N ASN A 66 4.59 -16.92 -2.64
CA ASN A 66 4.00 -16.77 -3.97
C ASN A 66 4.08 -15.32 -4.52
N GLY A 67 4.75 -14.41 -3.83
CA GLY A 67 4.87 -12.99 -4.20
C GLY A 67 3.70 -12.12 -3.74
N THR A 68 2.68 -12.67 -3.08
CA THR A 68 1.58 -11.87 -2.49
C THR A 68 2.09 -11.04 -1.33
N VAL A 69 1.63 -9.79 -1.24
CA VAL A 69 1.93 -8.88 -0.12
C VAL A 69 0.65 -8.54 0.62
N MET A 70 0.68 -8.75 1.93
CA MET A 70 -0.42 -8.43 2.83
C MET A 70 0.03 -7.36 3.81
N THR A 71 -0.83 -6.40 4.10
CA THR A 71 -0.59 -5.33 5.06
C THR A 71 -1.67 -5.33 6.13
N THR A 72 -1.25 -5.22 7.38
CA THR A 72 -2.14 -5.15 8.55
C THR A 72 -1.60 -4.17 9.57
N LYS A 73 -2.36 -3.96 10.65
CA LYS A 73 -1.93 -3.15 11.79
C LYS A 73 -1.83 -4.03 13.02
N GLU A 74 -0.69 -4.02 13.68
CA GLU A 74 -0.53 -4.74 14.93
C GLU A 74 -1.23 -4.03 16.10
N PRO A 75 -1.76 -4.77 17.09
CA PRO A 75 -2.49 -4.17 18.22
C PRO A 75 -1.58 -3.42 19.20
N THR A 76 -0.33 -3.85 19.31
CA THR A 76 0.73 -3.28 20.16
C THR A 76 2.07 -3.45 19.48
N ILE A 77 3.05 -2.64 19.84
CA ILE A 77 4.43 -2.78 19.34
C ILE A 77 4.92 -4.22 19.56
N ASP A 78 5.63 -4.76 18.57
CA ASP A 78 6.26 -6.09 18.58
C ASP A 78 5.28 -7.28 18.68
N ALA A 79 3.97 -7.07 18.54
CA ALA A 79 3.01 -8.16 18.59
C ALA A 79 3.29 -9.19 17.47
N ILE A 80 3.72 -8.74 16.29
CA ILE A 80 4.01 -9.66 15.19
C ILE A 80 5.19 -10.59 15.49
N PHE A 81 6.22 -10.10 16.18
CA PHE A 81 7.39 -10.91 16.56
C PHE A 81 7.02 -11.95 17.62
N HIS A 82 6.13 -11.61 18.56
CA HIS A 82 5.58 -12.59 19.50
C HIS A 82 4.80 -13.69 18.79
N GLU A 83 4.01 -13.36 17.76
CA GLU A 83 3.28 -14.35 16.97
C GLU A 83 4.22 -15.22 16.11
N ILE A 84 5.30 -14.67 15.55
CA ILE A 84 6.35 -15.45 14.86
C ILE A 84 7.00 -16.45 15.83
N GLN A 85 7.33 -16.01 17.05
CA GLN A 85 7.92 -16.87 18.06
C GLN A 85 6.96 -18.01 18.46
N ARG A 86 5.66 -17.72 18.60
CA ARG A 86 4.62 -18.72 18.93
C ARG A 86 4.34 -19.71 17.80
N CYS A 87 4.43 -19.25 16.55
CA CYS A 87 4.20 -20.06 15.36
C CYS A 87 5.14 -21.28 15.29
N GLY A 88 6.40 -21.12 15.71
CA GLY A 88 7.37 -22.22 15.78
C GLY A 88 7.85 -22.67 14.40
N ASP A 89 7.89 -23.98 14.17
CA ASP A 89 8.47 -24.61 12.98
C ASP A 89 8.02 -24.04 11.62
N PRO A 90 6.72 -23.72 11.39
CA PRO A 90 6.27 -23.10 10.14
C PRO A 90 6.91 -21.74 9.86
N CYS A 91 7.32 -21.01 10.89
CA CYS A 91 7.88 -19.66 10.81
C CYS A 91 9.40 -19.61 10.99
N ARG A 92 10.09 -20.76 11.10
CA ARG A 92 11.53 -20.87 11.41
C ARG A 92 12.46 -20.07 10.50
N TYR A 93 12.06 -19.82 9.25
CA TYR A 93 12.89 -19.19 8.22
C TYR A 93 12.31 -17.86 7.71
N ILE A 94 11.48 -17.20 8.51
CA ILE A 94 10.99 -15.86 8.18
C ILE A 94 12.12 -14.84 8.35
N GLU A 95 12.29 -13.97 7.35
CA GLU A 95 13.15 -12.80 7.47
C GLU A 95 12.38 -11.67 8.18
N GLU A 96 12.97 -11.09 9.23
CA GLU A 96 12.36 -10.05 10.04
C GLU A 96 13.07 -8.70 9.83
N TYR A 97 12.30 -7.63 9.61
CA TYR A 97 12.82 -6.28 9.40
C TYR A 97 12.00 -5.26 10.19
N THR A 98 12.67 -4.20 10.64
CA THR A 98 12.05 -3.05 11.31
C THR A 98 12.51 -1.75 10.69
N GLU A 99 11.65 -0.73 10.72
CA GLU A 99 11.99 0.69 10.53
C GLU A 99 11.95 1.41 11.86
#